data_AF-A0AA36CUB6-F1
#
_entry.id   AF-A0AA36CUB6-F1
#
_cell.length_a   1.000
_cell.length_b   1.000
_cell.length_c   1.000
_cell.angle_alpha   90.00
_cell.angle_beta   90.00
_cell.angle_gamma   90.00
#
_symmetry.space_group_name_H-M   'P 1'
#
loop_
_entity.id
_entity.type
_entity.pdbx_description
1 polymer ?
#
loop_
_entity_poly.entity_id
_entity_poly.type
_entity_poly.pdbx_seq_one_letter_code
_entity_poly.pdbx_strand_id
1 'polypeptide(L)'
;MTEHFTQQRIDELRECFNLYSDNGFVNSSSQLRCILRSLGYAPTQQKISEHYRRHRKQPIDFAVFLQIAAAEQQAGDPLVEVIKALRGLDREGRQSISARELTNVLASVGERMSLPEIDTVLDQVAVNGIVPHQKLIQLISRPAAQF
;
A
#
# COMPACT_ATOMS: atom_id res chain seq x y z
N MET A 1 11.19 0.07 24.63
CA MET A 1 10.55 0.56 23.39
C MET A 1 10.80 -0.36 22.17
N THR A 2 11.40 -1.54 22.35
CA THR A 2 11.74 -2.53 21.31
C THR A 2 10.90 -3.81 21.37
N GLU A 3 9.80 -3.82 22.11
CA GLU A 3 9.03 -5.05 22.39
C GLU A 3 8.19 -5.55 21.20
N HIS A 4 8.20 -4.84 20.07
CA HIS A 4 7.37 -5.17 18.90
C HIS A 4 8.11 -5.93 17.79
N PHE A 5 9.44 -5.98 17.82
CA PHE A 5 10.24 -6.56 16.73
C PHE A 5 11.36 -7.45 17.25
N THR A 6 11.66 -8.52 16.50
CA THR A 6 12.87 -9.32 16.70
C THR A 6 14.10 -8.51 16.26
N GLN A 7 15.29 -8.88 16.76
CA GLN A 7 16.53 -8.20 16.38
C GLN A 7 16.76 -8.23 14.87
N GLN A 8 16.55 -9.38 14.24
CA GLN A 8 16.63 -9.53 12.78
C GLN A 8 15.70 -8.55 12.05
N ARG A 9 14.45 -8.40 12.50
CA ARG A 9 13.50 -7.47 11.87
C ARG A 9 13.93 -6.01 12.07
N ILE A 10 14.50 -5.67 13.22
CA ILE A 10 15.05 -4.32 13.46
C ILE A 10 16.19 -4.02 12.50
N ASP A 11 17.05 -5.00 12.22
CA ASP A 11 18.18 -4.84 11.31
C ASP A 11 17.70 -4.66 9.85
N GLU A 12 16.71 -5.44 9.39
CA GLU A 12 16.04 -5.22 8.09
C GLU A 12 15.40 -3.82 7.99
N LEU A 13 14.68 -3.39 9.02
CA LEU A 13 14.07 -2.06 9.09
C LEU A 13 15.12 -0.96 9.02
N ARG A 14 16.28 -1.16 9.66
CA ARG A 14 17.39 -0.20 9.66
C ARG A 14 18.08 -0.12 8.30
N GLU A 15 18.35 -1.27 7.67
CA GLU A 15 18.94 -1.31 6.32
C GLU A 15 18.05 -0.59 5.32
N CYS A 16 16.74 -0.88 5.32
CA CYS A 16 15.81 -0.21 4.43
C CYS A 16 15.68 1.29 4.74
N PHE A 17 15.64 1.68 6.02
CA PHE A 17 15.60 3.10 6.41
C PHE A 17 16.83 3.85 5.87
N ASN A 18 18.03 3.30 6.09
CA ASN A 18 19.29 3.89 5.66
C ASN A 18 19.41 4.02 4.13
N LEU A 19 18.76 3.14 3.36
CA LEU A 19 18.75 3.21 1.90
C LEU A 19 18.09 4.50 1.38
N TYR A 20 17.14 5.07 2.13
CA TYR A 20 16.38 6.26 1.72
C TYR A 20 16.63 7.49 2.61
N SER A 21 17.41 7.37 3.68
CA SER A 21 17.72 8.45 4.62
C SER A 21 19.19 8.86 4.55
N ASP A 22 19.51 9.88 3.77
CA ASP A 22 20.91 10.33 3.57
C ASP A 22 21.55 10.91 4.86
N ASN A 23 20.74 11.49 5.73
CA ASN A 23 21.18 12.16 6.96
C ASN A 23 20.68 11.47 8.25
N GLY A 24 20.21 10.23 8.14
CA GLY A 24 19.58 9.50 9.26
C GLY A 24 18.18 9.97 9.60
N PHE A 25 17.57 10.80 8.73
CA PHE A 25 16.20 11.25 8.88
C PHE A 25 15.39 11.09 7.60
N VAL A 26 14.08 10.86 7.77
CA VAL A 26 13.10 10.88 6.68
C VAL A 26 12.46 12.26 6.61
N ASN A 27 12.73 12.95 5.50
CA ASN A 27 12.43 14.37 5.35
C ASN A 27 11.12 14.63 4.58
N SER A 28 10.60 13.62 3.86
CA SER A 28 9.40 13.76 3.03
C SER A 28 8.44 12.59 3.14
N SER A 29 7.16 12.86 2.91
CA SER A 29 6.10 11.84 2.86
C SER A 29 6.36 10.78 1.79
N SER A 30 6.93 11.18 0.66
CA SER A 30 7.34 10.28 -0.42
C SER A 30 8.43 9.32 0.04
N GLN A 31 9.48 9.80 0.74
CA GLN A 31 10.52 8.92 1.30
C GLN A 31 9.93 7.92 2.29
N LEU A 32 9.08 8.36 3.22
CA LEU A 32 8.44 7.46 4.18
C LEU A 32 7.59 6.39 3.48
N ARG A 33 6.81 6.80 2.46
CA ARG A 33 6.01 5.88 1.64
C ARG A 33 6.91 4.85 0.93
N CYS A 34 8.02 5.27 0.34
CA CYS A 34 8.94 4.38 -0.35
C CYS A 34 9.53 3.35 0.62
N ILE A 35 10.05 3.77 1.78
CA ILE A 35 10.61 2.87 2.79
C ILE A 35 9.57 1.82 3.22
N LEU A 36 8.35 2.25 3.57
CA LEU A 36 7.31 1.34 4.03
C LEU A 36 6.89 0.34 2.93
N ARG A 37 6.83 0.79 1.67
CA ARG A 37 6.53 -0.10 0.53
C ARG A 37 7.64 -1.09 0.24
N SER A 38 8.90 -0.68 0.36
CA SER A 38 10.05 -1.59 0.21
C SER A 38 10.10 -2.67 1.29
N LEU A 39 9.47 -2.43 2.44
CA LEU A 39 9.32 -3.40 3.53
C LEU A 39 8.08 -4.28 3.41
N GLY A 40 7.31 -4.15 2.32
CA GLY A 40 6.10 -4.92 2.05
C GLY A 40 4.81 -4.33 2.63
N TYR A 41 4.87 -3.17 3.29
CA TYR A 41 3.66 -2.49 3.76
C TYR A 41 3.01 -1.69 2.62
N ALA A 42 1.71 -1.43 2.70
CA ALA A 42 0.98 -0.65 1.68
C ALA A 42 0.22 0.54 2.28
N PRO A 43 0.90 1.52 2.93
CA PRO A 43 0.22 2.67 3.51
C PRO A 43 -0.35 3.60 2.42
N THR A 44 -1.55 4.12 2.64
CA THR A 44 -2.18 5.15 1.78
C THR A 44 -1.57 6.53 2.03
N GLN A 45 -1.77 7.49 1.12
CA GLN A 45 -1.35 8.90 1.32
C GLN A 45 -1.97 9.52 2.55
N GLN A 46 -3.21 9.15 2.85
CA GLN A 46 -3.88 9.57 4.05
C GLN A 46 -3.21 8.99 5.31
N LYS A 47 -2.88 7.70 5.33
CA LYS A 47 -2.18 7.07 6.47
C LYS A 47 -0.80 7.69 6.71
N ILE A 48 -0.03 7.94 5.65
CA ILE A 48 1.26 8.65 5.77
C ILE A 48 1.09 10.02 6.41
N SER A 49 0.10 10.80 5.94
CA SER A 49 -0.19 12.12 6.50
C SER A 49 -0.62 12.05 7.97
N GLU A 50 -1.34 10.99 8.34
CA GLU A 50 -1.73 10.73 9.72
C GLU A 50 -0.52 10.42 10.62
N HIS A 51 0.45 9.63 10.16
CA HIS A 51 1.69 9.36 10.90
C HIS A 51 2.45 10.65 11.22
N TYR A 52 2.62 11.54 10.23
CA TYR A 52 3.24 12.85 10.48
C TYR A 52 2.47 13.69 11.49
N ARG A 53 1.13 13.70 11.40
CA ARG A 53 0.27 14.44 12.34
C ARG A 53 0.37 13.90 13.76
N ARG A 54 0.42 12.57 13.92
CA ARG A 54 0.45 11.88 15.22
C ARG A 54 1.77 12.09 15.93
N HIS A 55 2.89 11.95 15.23
CA HIS A 55 4.21 12.04 15.84
C HIS A 55 4.76 13.47 15.96
N ARG A 56 4.10 14.46 15.30
CA ARG A 56 4.45 15.90 15.32
C ARG A 56 5.95 16.20 15.13
N LYS A 57 6.67 15.28 14.49
CA LYS A 57 8.10 15.37 14.23
C LYS A 57 8.32 15.37 12.72
N GLN A 58 8.91 16.46 12.25
CA GLN A 58 9.60 16.51 10.98
C GLN A 58 11.00 17.10 11.25
N PRO A 59 12.08 16.39 10.89
CA PRO A 59 12.10 15.12 10.15
C PRO A 59 11.96 13.88 11.06
N ILE A 60 11.60 12.73 10.49
CA ILE A 60 11.37 11.47 11.23
C ILE A 60 12.71 10.78 11.46
N ASP A 61 13.06 10.52 12.72
CA ASP A 61 14.23 9.72 13.11
C ASP A 61 13.91 8.21 13.11
N PHE A 62 14.94 7.37 13.21
CA PHE A 62 14.77 5.91 13.19
C PHE A 62 13.87 5.40 14.34
N ALA A 63 13.89 6.03 15.51
CA ALA A 63 13.07 5.61 16.64
C ALA A 63 11.58 5.85 16.39
N VAL A 64 11.22 6.99 15.79
CA VAL A 64 9.85 7.28 15.35
C VAL A 64 9.45 6.37 14.19
N PHE A 65 10.37 6.11 13.25
CA PHE A 65 10.12 5.17 12.17
C PHE A 65 9.77 3.76 12.66
N LEU A 66 10.45 3.23 13.69
CA LEU A 66 10.09 1.95 14.29
C LEU A 66 8.66 1.93 14.84
N GLN A 67 8.18 3.03 15.44
CA GLN A 67 6.80 3.12 15.92
C GLN A 67 5.80 3.09 14.76
N ILE A 68 6.11 3.79 13.67
CA ILE A 68 5.28 3.79 12.45
C ILE A 68 5.25 2.39 11.82
N ALA A 69 6.41 1.74 11.69
CA ALA A 69 6.50 0.38 11.16
C ALA A 69 5.74 -0.63 12.03
N ALA A 70 5.74 -0.46 13.35
CA ALA A 70 4.99 -1.34 14.25
C ALA A 70 3.47 -1.19 14.05
N ALA A 71 3.01 0.04 13.82
CA ALA A 71 1.61 0.29 13.49
C ALA A 71 1.21 -0.30 12.13
N GLU A 72 2.07 -0.20 11.11
CA GLU A 72 1.80 -0.80 9.79
C GLU A 72 1.85 -2.34 9.83
N GLN A 73 2.72 -2.94 10.64
CA GLN A 73 2.75 -4.41 10.83
C GLN A 73 1.42 -4.93 11.41
N GLN A 74 0.73 -4.12 12.23
CA GLN A 74 -0.58 -4.47 12.79
C GLN A 74 -1.73 -4.21 11.82
N ALA A 75 -1.51 -3.52 10.69
CA ALA A 75 -2.56 -3.09 9.78
C ALA A 75 -3.17 -4.24 8.92
N GLY A 76 -2.69 -5.47 9.10
CA GLY A 76 -3.15 -6.64 8.36
C GLY A 76 -2.61 -6.71 6.92
N ASP A 77 -2.88 -7.82 6.25
CA ASP A 77 -2.44 -8.02 4.86
C ASP A 77 -3.27 -7.14 3.89
N PRO A 78 -2.64 -6.24 3.12
CA PRO A 78 -3.33 -5.42 2.13
C PRO A 78 -4.15 -6.24 1.13
N LEU A 79 -3.69 -7.43 0.73
CA LEU A 79 -4.39 -8.30 -0.20
C LEU A 79 -5.70 -8.82 0.40
N VAL A 80 -5.70 -9.14 1.70
CA VAL A 80 -6.91 -9.59 2.39
C VAL A 80 -7.98 -8.51 2.38
N GLU A 81 -7.59 -7.25 2.59
CA GLU A 81 -8.53 -6.12 2.55
C GLU A 81 -9.07 -5.88 1.13
N VAL A 82 -8.24 -6.01 0.09
CA VAL A 82 -8.72 -5.93 -1.31
C VAL A 82 -9.71 -7.07 -1.61
N ILE A 83 -9.41 -8.29 -1.19
CA ILE A 83 -10.30 -9.44 -1.38
C ILE A 83 -11.65 -9.22 -0.69
N LYS A 84 -11.65 -8.69 0.54
CA LYS A 84 -12.89 -8.34 1.26
C LYS A 84 -13.68 -7.27 0.53
N ALA A 85 -13.01 -6.22 0.04
CA ALA A 85 -13.66 -5.14 -0.72
C ALA A 85 -14.31 -5.66 -2.01
N LEU A 86 -13.61 -6.51 -2.77
CA LEU A 86 -14.15 -7.13 -3.98
C LEU A 86 -15.38 -8.00 -3.70
N ARG A 87 -15.36 -8.79 -2.61
CA ARG A 87 -16.55 -9.55 -2.18
C ARG A 87 -17.72 -8.65 -1.79
N GLY A 88 -17.44 -7.49 -1.19
CA GLY A 88 -18.48 -6.51 -0.84
C GLY A 88 -19.13 -5.83 -2.06
N LEU A 89 -18.38 -5.69 -3.16
CA LEU A 89 -18.86 -5.17 -4.43
C LEU A 89 -19.68 -6.21 -5.21
N ASP A 90 -19.31 -7.49 -5.13
CA ASP A 90 -19.96 -8.59 -5.84
C ASP A 90 -21.05 -9.28 -5.01
N ARG A 91 -22.17 -8.58 -4.85
CA ARG A 91 -23.34 -9.07 -4.07
C ARG A 91 -23.99 -10.32 -4.67
N GLU A 92 -23.80 -10.53 -5.97
CA GLU A 92 -24.40 -11.64 -6.73
C GLU A 92 -23.47 -12.87 -6.81
N GLY A 93 -22.24 -12.78 -6.29
CA GLY A 93 -21.28 -13.88 -6.29
C GLY A 93 -20.74 -14.25 -7.68
N ARG A 94 -20.72 -13.31 -8.62
CA ARG A 94 -20.24 -13.48 -10.00
C ARG A 94 -18.72 -13.68 -10.12
N GLN A 95 -17.98 -13.46 -9.04
CA GLN A 95 -16.50 -13.45 -8.99
C GLN A 95 -15.86 -12.50 -10.02
N SER A 96 -16.59 -11.46 -10.41
CA SER A 96 -16.18 -10.48 -11.40
C SER A 96 -16.89 -9.15 -11.18
N ILE A 97 -16.29 -8.09 -11.72
CA ILE A 97 -16.83 -6.73 -11.72
C ILE A 97 -16.77 -6.18 -13.15
N SER A 98 -17.73 -5.35 -13.55
CA SER A 98 -17.62 -4.70 -14.86
C SER A 98 -16.49 -3.68 -14.87
N ALA A 99 -15.82 -3.50 -16.02
CA ALA A 99 -14.77 -2.49 -16.16
C ALA A 99 -15.26 -1.09 -15.77
N ARG A 100 -16.50 -0.76 -16.16
CA ARG A 100 -17.15 0.52 -15.82
C ARG A 100 -17.35 0.70 -14.31
N GLU A 101 -17.82 -0.32 -13.61
CA GLU A 101 -17.98 -0.25 -12.15
C GLU A 101 -16.63 -0.11 -11.46
N LEU A 102 -15.61 -0.86 -11.90
CA LEU A 102 -14.27 -0.77 -11.35
C LEU A 102 -13.67 0.64 -11.57
N THR A 103 -13.83 1.21 -12.77
CA THR A 103 -13.42 2.60 -13.07
C THR A 103 -14.09 3.58 -12.12
N ASN A 104 -15.41 3.48 -11.93
CA ASN A 104 -16.14 4.38 -11.06
C ASN A 104 -15.63 4.30 -9.62
N VAL A 105 -15.38 3.09 -9.09
CA VAL A 105 -14.86 2.89 -7.73
C VAL A 105 -13.46 3.51 -7.61
N LEU A 106 -12.53 3.16 -8.50
CA LEU A 106 -11.13 3.61 -8.45
C LEU A 106 -10.98 5.12 -8.67
N ALA A 107 -11.88 5.75 -9.43
CA ALA A 107 -11.84 7.19 -9.68
C ALA A 107 -12.48 8.03 -8.57
N SER A 108 -13.37 7.44 -7.74
CA SER A 108 -14.19 8.22 -6.79
C SER A 108 -13.91 7.93 -5.31
N VAL A 109 -13.53 6.70 -4.97
CA VAL A 109 -13.42 6.23 -3.58
C VAL A 109 -11.96 6.21 -3.11
N GLY A 110 -11.71 6.69 -1.89
CA GLY A 110 -10.42 6.55 -1.22
C GLY A 110 -9.28 7.32 -1.89
N GLU A 111 -8.15 6.64 -2.09
CA GLU A 111 -6.99 7.18 -2.83
C GLU A 111 -7.26 7.05 -4.33
N ARG A 112 -7.86 8.09 -4.89
CA ARG A 112 -8.36 8.12 -6.26
C ARG A 112 -7.22 7.93 -7.25
N MET A 113 -7.47 7.07 -8.23
CA MET A 113 -6.60 6.89 -9.39
C MET A 113 -7.05 7.79 -10.53
N SER A 114 -6.09 8.21 -11.34
CA SER A 114 -6.36 8.90 -12.59
C SER A 114 -6.91 7.94 -13.64
N LEU A 115 -7.71 8.43 -14.58
CA LEU A 115 -8.25 7.60 -15.67
C LEU A 115 -7.15 6.86 -16.45
N PRO A 116 -6.00 7.47 -16.80
CA PRO A 116 -4.91 6.77 -17.48
C PRO A 116 -4.31 5.61 -16.66
N GLU A 117 -4.18 5.76 -15.34
CA GLU A 117 -3.73 4.68 -14.45
C GLU A 117 -4.75 3.54 -14.40
N ILE A 118 -6.04 3.88 -14.36
CA ILE A 118 -7.13 2.90 -14.38
C ILE A 118 -7.13 2.15 -15.72
N ASP A 119 -6.99 2.85 -16.85
CA ASP A 119 -6.95 2.24 -18.18
C ASP A 119 -5.79 1.25 -18.29
N THR A 120 -4.62 1.60 -17.73
CA THR A 120 -3.45 0.71 -17.68
C THR A 120 -3.71 -0.57 -16.87
N VAL A 121 -4.49 -0.47 -15.80
CA VAL A 121 -4.92 -1.65 -15.02
C VAL A 121 -5.88 -2.49 -15.85
N LEU A 122 -6.92 -1.86 -16.42
CA LEU A 122 -7.96 -2.53 -17.19
C LEU A 122 -7.42 -3.27 -18.41
N ASP A 123 -6.46 -2.70 -19.14
CA ASP A 123 -5.83 -3.32 -20.30
C ASP A 123 -5.21 -4.69 -19.97
N GLN A 124 -4.75 -4.89 -18.74
CA GLN A 124 -4.10 -6.14 -18.31
C GLN A 124 -5.09 -7.20 -17.80
N VAL A 125 -6.28 -6.81 -17.34
CA VAL A 125 -7.18 -7.73 -16.61
C VAL A 125 -8.57 -7.86 -17.23
N ALA A 126 -9.04 -6.86 -17.96
CA ALA A 126 -10.37 -6.86 -18.54
C ALA A 126 -10.46 -7.79 -19.76
N VAL A 127 -11.55 -8.52 -19.86
CA VAL A 127 -11.90 -9.37 -21.00
C VAL A 127 -13.35 -9.06 -21.36
N ASN A 128 -13.60 -8.53 -22.55
CA ASN A 128 -14.93 -8.14 -23.03
C ASN A 128 -15.69 -7.22 -22.04
N GLY A 129 -14.99 -6.26 -21.43
CA GLY A 129 -15.57 -5.31 -20.48
C GLY A 129 -15.84 -5.87 -19.07
N ILE A 130 -15.40 -7.11 -18.79
CA ILE A 130 -15.52 -7.76 -17.49
C ILE A 130 -14.13 -7.96 -16.89
N VAL A 131 -13.99 -7.69 -15.60
CA VAL A 131 -12.74 -7.89 -14.83
C VAL A 131 -12.94 -9.05 -13.85
N PRO A 132 -12.36 -10.23 -14.10
CA PRO A 132 -12.38 -11.33 -13.15
C PRO A 132 -11.61 -10.96 -11.88
N HIS A 133 -12.18 -11.23 -10.70
CA HIS A 133 -11.53 -10.92 -9.42
C HIS A 133 -10.15 -11.59 -9.32
N GLN A 134 -10.04 -12.85 -9.76
CA GLN A 134 -8.78 -13.58 -9.73
C GLN A 134 -7.69 -12.88 -10.57
N LYS A 135 -8.01 -12.36 -11.76
CA LYS A 135 -7.04 -11.64 -12.59
C LYS A 135 -6.60 -10.34 -11.92
N LEU A 136 -7.53 -9.60 -11.32
CA LEU A 136 -7.21 -8.39 -10.58
C LEU A 136 -6.33 -8.69 -9.36
N ILE A 137 -6.65 -9.72 -8.58
CA ILE A 137 -5.86 -10.18 -7.43
C ILE A 137 -4.46 -10.62 -7.87
N GLN A 138 -4.35 -11.36 -8.97
CA GLN A 138 -3.05 -11.75 -9.52
C GLN A 138 -2.23 -10.54 -9.95
N LEU A 139 -2.85 -9.54 -10.60
CA LEU A 139 -2.17 -8.32 -11.00
C LEU A 139 -1.59 -7.58 -9.78
N ILE A 140 -2.39 -7.37 -8.73
CA ILE A 140 -1.94 -6.65 -7.52
C ILE A 140 -0.95 -7.46 -6.67
N SER A 141 -0.96 -8.79 -6.77
CA SER A 141 -0.05 -9.67 -6.03
C SER A 141 1.26 -9.90 -6.76
N ARG A 142 1.40 -9.44 -8.01
CA ARG A 142 2.68 -9.51 -8.71
C ARG A 142 3.70 -8.69 -7.91
N PRO A 143 4.87 -9.25 -7.59
CA PRO A 143 5.98 -8.44 -7.11
C PRO A 143 6.19 -7.32 -8.12
N ALA A 144 6.26 -6.06 -7.66
CA ALA A 144 6.72 -4.99 -8.51
C ALA A 144 8.06 -5.46 -9.09
N ALA A 145 8.12 -5.65 -10.40
CA ALA A 145 9.31 -6.13 -11.06
C ALA A 145 10.49 -5.27 -10.57
N GLN A 146 11.50 -5.94 -10.03
CA GLN A 146 12.73 -5.29 -9.57
C GLN A 146 13.29 -4.52 -10.77
N PHE A 147 13.27 -3.19 -10.68
CA PHE A 147 14.03 -2.30 -11.53
C PHE A 147 15.27 -1.85 -10.75
#